data_AF-A0A353PEP0-F1
#
_entry.id   AF-A0A353PEP0-F1
#
_cell.length_a   1.000
_cell.length_b   1.000
_cell.length_c   1.000
_cell.angle_alpha   90.00
_cell.angle_beta   90.00
_cell.angle_gamma   90.00
#
_symmetry.space_group_name_H-M   'P 1'
#
loop_
_entity.id
_entity.type
_entity.pdbx_description
1 polymer ?
#
loop_
_entity_poly.entity_id
_entity_poly.type
_entity_poly.pdbx_seq_one_letter_code
_entity_poly.pdbx_strand_id
1 'polypeptide(L)' 'LDPRLGAQHPLPDYATSGSAGLDLRACLDDALILEPGQTALIHTGLAIHIGDPGYAAMILPRSGLG' A
#
# COMPACT_ATOMS: atom_id res chain seq x y z
N LEU A 1 11.80 -2.74 -2.86
CA LEU A 1 12.17 -4.15 -2.64
C LEU A 1 11.80 -5.00 -3.84
N ASP A 2 10.63 -4.75 -4.46
CA ASP A 2 10.26 -5.33 -5.75
C ASP A 2 10.65 -4.39 -6.92
N PRO A 3 11.28 -4.88 -8.00
CA PRO A 3 11.74 -4.05 -9.13
C PRO A 3 10.60 -3.51 -10.01
N ARG A 4 9.37 -4.04 -9.90
CA ARG A 4 8.22 -3.52 -10.66
C ARG A 4 7.75 -2.16 -10.16
N LEU A 5 8.07 -1.82 -8.92
CA LEU A 5 7.64 -0.58 -8.30
C LEU A 5 8.51 0.61 -8.78
N GLY A 6 7.85 1.67 -9.22
CA GLY A 6 8.44 2.81 -9.93
C GLY A 6 8.65 2.57 -11.43
N ALA A 7 8.64 1.32 -11.90
CA ALA A 7 8.81 0.97 -13.31
C ALA A 7 7.48 0.63 -14.00
N GLN A 8 6.76 -0.37 -13.48
CA GLN A 8 5.48 -0.85 -14.00
C GLN A 8 4.29 -0.36 -13.16
N HIS A 9 4.51 -0.22 -11.85
CA HIS A 9 3.54 0.34 -10.92
C HIS A 9 4.08 1.62 -10.31
N PRO A 10 3.33 2.73 -10.31
CA PRO A 10 3.81 3.97 -9.71
C PRO A 10 4.06 3.79 -8.21
N LEU A 11 5.03 4.53 -7.69
CA LEU A 11 5.22 4.65 -6.25
C LEU A 11 3.97 5.28 -5.61
N PRO A 12 3.71 5.03 -4.31
CA PRO A 12 2.64 5.70 -3.60
C PRO A 12 2.80 7.22 -3.67
N ASP A 13 1.69 7.90 -3.89
CA ASP A 13 1.62 9.36 -3.97
C ASP A 13 0.29 9.84 -3.38
N TYR A 14 0.28 11.09 -2.94
CA TYR A 14 -0.93 11.75 -2.46
C TYR A 14 -1.81 12.13 -3.65
N ALA A 15 -3.07 11.69 -3.64
CA ALA A 15 -3.97 11.91 -4.78
C ALA A 15 -4.27 13.40 -5.03
N THR A 16 -4.28 14.20 -3.96
CA THR A 16 -4.47 15.66 -4.01
C THR A 16 -3.60 16.32 -2.94
N SER A 17 -3.40 17.64 -3.04
CA SER A 17 -2.64 18.41 -2.07
C SER A 17 -3.21 18.39 -0.64
N GLY A 18 -4.51 18.09 -0.49
CA GLY A 18 -5.18 17.97 0.81
C GLY A 18 -5.31 16.54 1.32
N SER A 19 -4.71 15.56 0.65
CA SER A 19 -4.83 14.15 1.04
C SER A 19 -4.03 13.86 2.31
N ALA A 20 -4.69 13.25 3.31
CA ALA A 20 -4.04 12.86 4.56
C ALA A 20 -3.26 11.53 4.47
N GLY A 21 -3.64 10.66 3.52
CA GLY A 21 -3.03 9.36 3.30
C GLY A 21 -2.62 9.15 1.84
N LEU A 22 -1.77 8.15 1.64
CA LEU A 22 -1.34 7.65 0.34
C LEU A 22 -1.87 6.23 0.15
N ASP A 23 -2.28 5.90 -1.08
CA ASP A 23 -2.77 4.55 -1.39
C ASP A 23 -1.59 3.57 -1.51
N LEU A 24 -1.69 2.44 -0.80
CA LEU A 24 -0.77 1.30 -0.97
C LEU A 24 -1.32 0.34 -2.03
N ARG A 25 -0.46 -0.13 -2.93
CA ARG A 25 -0.82 -1.02 -4.03
C ARG A 25 -0.41 -2.46 -3.71
N ALA A 26 -1.27 -3.42 -4.07
CA ALA A 26 -0.93 -4.83 -4.02
C ALA A 26 0.17 -5.15 -5.04
N CYS A 27 1.28 -5.71 -4.57
CA CYS A 27 2.38 -6.17 -5.41
C CYS A 27 2.27 -7.70 -5.53
N LEU A 28 1.46 -8.13 -6.49
CA LEU A 28 1.15 -9.53 -6.79
C LEU A 28 1.52 -9.84 -8.23
N ASP A 29 1.89 -11.09 -8.51
CA ASP A 29 2.17 -11.55 -9.87
C ASP A 29 0.86 -11.76 -10.65
N ASP A 30 -0.14 -12.32 -9.97
CA ASP A 30 -1.47 -12.60 -10.52
C ASP A 30 -2.57 -12.09 -9.58
N ALA A 31 -3.80 -11.99 -10.12
CA ALA A 31 -4.96 -11.63 -9.32
C ALA A 31 -5.25 -12.69 -8.24
N LEU A 32 -5.56 -12.23 -7.03
CA LEU A 32 -5.97 -13.07 -5.91
C LEU A 32 -7.48 -12.89 -5.66
N ILE A 33 -8.22 -14.00 -5.63
CA ILE A 33 -9.64 -14.01 -5.25
C ILE A 33 -9.73 -14.24 -3.74
N LEU A 34 -10.50 -13.40 -3.05
CA LEU A 34 -10.83 -13.56 -1.63
C LEU A 34 -12.31 -13.96 -1.50
N GLU A 35 -12.54 -15.16 -0.99
CA GLU A 35 -13.88 -15.64 -0.64
C GLU A 35 -14.38 -15.00 0.67
N PRO A 36 -15.70 -14.98 0.93
CA PRO A 36 -16.25 -14.44 2.16
C PRO A 36 -15.58 -15.03 3.42
N GLY A 37 -15.07 -14.16 4.29
CA GLY A 37 -14.38 -14.53 5.53
C GLY A 37 -12.90 -14.88 5.38
N GLN A 38 -12.35 -14.92 4.16
CA GLN A 38 -10.92 -15.14 3.97
C GLN A 38 -10.07 -13.92 4.30
N THR A 39 -8.82 -14.17 4.69
CA THR A 39 -7.79 -13.14 4.92
C THR A 39 -6.52 -13.57 4.23
N ALA A 40 -5.86 -12.65 3.54
CA ALA A 40 -4.57 -12.88 2.91
C ALA A 40 -3.59 -11.75 3.29
N LEU A 41 -2.31 -12.11 3.45
CA LEU A 41 -1.24 -11.15 3.62
C LEU A 41 -0.74 -10.69 2.25
N ILE A 42 -0.93 -9.41 1.93
CA ILE A 42 -0.57 -8.84 0.63
C ILE A 42 0.65 -7.95 0.78
N HIS A 43 1.69 -8.22 -0.02
CA HIS A 43 2.93 -7.44 -0.02
C HIS A 43 2.79 -6.18 -0.87
N THR A 44 3.50 -5.11 -0.48
CA THR A 44 3.56 -3.83 -1.23
C THR A 44 4.82 -3.69 -2.08
N GLY A 45 5.82 -4.58 -1.90
CA GLY A 45 7.14 -4.43 -2.51
C GLY A 45 7.98 -3.28 -1.95
N LEU A 46 7.54 -2.66 -0.85
CA LEU A 46 8.16 -1.52 -0.19
C LEU A 46 8.71 -1.88 1.20
N ALA A 47 9.76 -1.17 1.58
CA ALA A 47 10.13 -0.98 2.97
C ALA A 47 10.44 0.50 3.16
N ILE A 48 10.00 1.06 4.29
CA ILE A 48 10.28 2.44 4.66
C ILE A 48 11.06 2.47 5.97
N HIS A 49 11.97 3.42 6.07
CA HIS A 49 12.65 3.75 7.31
C HIS A 49 12.29 5.19 7.65
N ILE A 50 11.38 5.39 8.61
CA ILE A 50 10.92 6.73 9.02
C ILE A 50 12.10 7.53 9.61
N GLY A 51 12.97 6.88 10.38
CA GLY A 51 14.19 7.46 10.92
C GLY A 51 13.98 8.40 12.12
N ASP A 52 12.87 9.12 12.19
CA ASP A 52 12.54 10.03 13.28
C ASP A 52 11.60 9.36 14.32
N PRO A 53 12.01 9.26 15.59
CA PRO A 53 11.20 8.63 16.65
C PRO A 53 9.95 9.44 17.06
N GLY A 54 9.83 10.71 16.64
CA GLY A 54 8.64 11.53 16.86
C GLY A 54 7.49 11.22 15.91
N TYR A 55 7.70 10.38 14.90
CA TYR A 55 6.71 10.04 13.88
C TYR A 55 6.40 8.55 13.82
N ALA A 56 5.19 8.24 13.37
CA ALA A 56 4.73 6.90 13.05
C ALA A 56 3.87 6.92 11.79
N ALA A 57 3.69 5.76 11.18
CA ALA A 57 2.74 5.56 10.09
C ALA A 57 1.64 4.58 10.55
N MET A 58 0.42 4.79 10.04
CA MET A 58 -0.71 3.89 10.28
C MET A 58 -1.22 3.37 8.94
N ILE A 59 -1.55 2.08 8.90
CA ILE A 59 -2.19 1.44 7.74
C ILE A 59 -3.67 1.30 8.06
N LEU A 60 -4.52 1.83 7.18
CA LEU A 60 -5.97 1.90 7.36
C LEU A 60 -6.69 1.34 6.12
N PRO A 61 -7.88 0.73 6.26
CA PRO A 61 -8.70 0.35 5.12
C PRO A 61 -9.10 1.58 4.29
N ARG A 62 -9.24 1.40 2.97
CA ARG A 62 -9.83 2.42 2.09
C ARG A 62 -11.33 2.47 2.32
N SER A 63 -11.89 3.67 2.52
CA SER A 63 -13.30 3.87 2.90
C SER A 63 -14.30 3.28 1.90
N GLY A 64 -13.97 3.24 0.61
CA GLY A 64 -14.84 2.67 -0.43
C GLY A 64 -14.72 1.16 -0.64
N LEU A 65 -13.82 0.47 0.07
CA LEU A 65 -13.59 -0.98 -0.03
C LEU A 65 -13.92 -1.74 1.27
N GLY A 66 -14.12 -1.01 2.37
CA GLY A 66 -14.47 -1.58 3.68
C GLY A 66 -15.94 -1.95 3.81
#